data_AF-A0AAD0ANW3-F1
#
_entry.id   AF-A0AAD0ANW3-F1
#
_cell.length_a   1.000
_cell.length_b   1.000
_cell.length_c   1.000
_cell.angle_alpha   90.00
_cell.angle_beta   90.00
_cell.angle_gamma   90.00
#
_symmetry.space_group_name_H-M   'P 1'
#
loop_
_entity.id
_entity.type
_entity.pdbx_description
1 polymer ?
#
loop_
_entity_poly.entity_id
_entity_poly.type
_entity_poly.pdbx_seq_one_letter_code
_entity_poly.pdbx_strand_id
1 'polypeptide(L)'
;MGKKFKLLLLTLGALTLFSACSSVYTDDEMKARGVVMFLSKMGSTSFEKRWQTTNKAAIVENFKNGVRDGELRRYYLNGNLLMKLYFEAGKVEGPWEDYYPNGKLLMSGQMKANKEVGNWKYYDENGNLLGEAPYDQIPKAIRDAKEKNIEQFWKDIKSGK
;
A
#
# COMPACT_ATOMS: atom_id res chain seq x y z
N MET A 1 7.69 -0.20 43.34
CA MET A 1 8.89 -1.01 43.06
C MET A 1 8.53 -2.02 41.96
N GLY A 2 8.68 -1.60 40.70
CA GLY A 2 8.16 -2.33 39.53
C GLY A 2 9.15 -3.39 39.02
N LYS A 3 8.69 -4.62 38.83
CA LYS A 3 9.45 -5.68 38.16
C LYS A 3 9.21 -5.59 36.65
N LYS A 4 10.28 -5.33 35.90
CA LYS A 4 10.31 -5.32 34.43
C LYS A 4 10.24 -6.76 33.91
N PHE A 5 9.21 -7.10 33.15
CA PHE A 5 9.18 -8.34 32.37
C PHE A 5 9.73 -8.03 30.98
N LYS A 6 10.91 -8.59 30.65
CA LYS A 6 11.51 -8.49 29.32
C LYS A 6 10.68 -9.36 28.36
N LEU A 7 9.95 -8.73 27.44
CA LEU A 7 9.35 -9.44 26.31
C LEU A 7 10.40 -9.57 25.21
N LEU A 8 10.78 -10.81 24.94
CA LEU A 8 11.70 -11.20 23.88
C LEU A 8 11.03 -10.95 22.52
N LEU A 9 11.46 -9.92 21.78
CA LEU A 9 11.06 -9.72 20.38
C LEU A 9 11.83 -10.70 19.50
N LEU A 10 11.15 -11.73 19.00
CA LEU A 10 11.60 -12.53 17.87
C LEU A 10 10.93 -12.00 16.61
N THR A 11 11.77 -11.39 15.77
CA THR A 11 11.46 -10.82 14.47
C THR A 11 11.16 -11.92 13.44
N LEU A 12 9.97 -11.90 12.84
CA LEU A 12 9.74 -12.49 11.52
C LEU A 12 8.75 -11.63 10.74
N GLY A 13 9.29 -10.63 10.04
CA GLY A 13 9.03 -10.27 8.64
C GLY A 13 7.63 -10.21 8.02
N ALA A 14 6.52 -10.38 8.76
CA ALA A 14 5.18 -10.47 8.17
C ALA A 14 4.12 -9.58 8.84
N LEU A 15 4.47 -8.82 9.89
CA LEU A 15 3.49 -8.10 10.72
C LEU A 15 3.50 -6.57 10.61
N THR A 16 4.31 -5.97 9.74
CA THR A 16 4.39 -4.50 9.63
C THR A 16 3.30 -3.89 8.77
N LEU A 17 2.55 -4.67 7.99
CA LEU A 17 1.43 -4.14 7.19
C LEU A 17 0.13 -3.95 7.97
N PHE A 18 -0.08 -4.66 9.09
CA PHE A 18 -1.28 -4.44 9.92
C PHE A 18 -1.14 -3.20 10.81
N SER A 19 0.02 -3.02 11.45
CA SER A 19 0.25 -1.88 12.34
C SER A 19 0.33 -0.54 11.61
N ALA A 20 0.78 -0.54 10.36
CA ALA A 20 0.84 0.68 9.55
C ALA A 20 -0.48 1.00 8.85
N CYS A 21 -1.50 0.14 8.92
CA CYS A 21 -2.78 0.35 8.25
C CYS A 21 -3.84 0.89 9.21
N SER A 22 -3.85 0.46 10.48
CA SER A 22 -4.78 0.97 11.50
C SER A 22 -4.54 2.43 11.88
N SER A 23 -3.28 2.88 11.92
CA SER A 23 -2.95 4.30 12.20
C SER A 23 -3.37 5.27 11.10
N VAL A 24 -3.81 4.76 9.95
CA VAL A 24 -4.21 5.54 8.77
C VAL A 24 -5.71 5.81 8.76
N TYR A 25 -6.49 4.98 9.44
CA TYR A 25 -7.94 5.05 9.41
C TYR A 25 -8.51 5.58 10.72
N THR A 26 -9.54 6.41 10.59
CA THR A 26 -10.38 6.78 11.74
C THR A 26 -11.31 5.63 12.11
N ASP A 27 -11.86 5.65 13.31
CA ASP A 27 -12.85 4.66 13.75
C ASP A 27 -14.06 4.59 12.82
N ASP A 28 -14.51 5.75 12.31
CA ASP A 28 -15.66 5.80 11.41
C ASP A 28 -15.32 5.25 10.01
N GLU A 29 -14.11 5.47 9.52
CA GLU A 29 -13.63 4.84 8.28
C GLU A 29 -13.53 3.32 8.44
N MET A 30 -13.08 2.84 9.61
CA MET A 30 -13.03 1.41 9.91
C MET A 30 -14.43 0.79 10.00
N LYS A 31 -15.40 1.49 10.60
CA LYS A 31 -16.81 1.06 10.62
C LYS A 31 -17.38 1.00 9.21
N ALA A 32 -17.23 2.07 8.42
CA ALA A 32 -17.72 2.14 7.05
C ALA A 32 -17.12 1.03 6.18
N ARG A 33 -15.81 0.83 6.28
CA ARG A 33 -15.11 -0.26 5.61
C ARG A 33 -15.60 -1.63 6.09
N GLY A 34 -15.87 -1.79 7.39
CA GLY A 34 -16.49 -2.99 7.95
C GLY A 34 -17.85 -3.31 7.31
N VAL A 35 -18.68 -2.29 7.12
CA VAL A 35 -19.96 -2.40 6.41
C VAL A 35 -19.74 -2.81 4.95
N VAL A 36 -18.80 -2.17 4.23
CA VAL A 36 -18.45 -2.56 2.85
C VAL A 36 -18.02 -4.03 2.78
N MET A 37 -17.13 -4.47 3.68
CA MET A 37 -16.72 -5.87 3.75
C MET A 37 -17.91 -6.79 4.01
N PHE A 38 -18.81 -6.44 4.92
CA PHE A 38 -20.02 -7.22 5.17
C PHE A 38 -20.92 -7.32 3.93
N LEU A 39 -21.19 -6.21 3.26
CA LEU A 39 -22.01 -6.16 2.04
C LEU A 39 -21.38 -6.95 0.90
N SER A 40 -20.05 -7.01 0.82
CA SER A 40 -19.32 -7.82 -0.18
C SER A 40 -19.59 -9.33 -0.06
N LYS A 41 -20.24 -9.81 1.01
CA LYS A 41 -20.71 -11.21 1.05
C LYS A 41 -21.82 -11.49 0.04
N MET A 42 -22.48 -10.46 -0.47
CA MET A 42 -23.55 -10.56 -1.46
C MET A 42 -23.08 -10.22 -2.89
N GLY A 43 -21.79 -9.93 -3.10
CA GLY A 43 -21.24 -9.56 -4.41
C GLY A 43 -19.90 -8.83 -4.32
N SER A 44 -19.47 -8.18 -5.40
CA SER A 44 -18.28 -7.33 -5.37
C SER A 44 -18.64 -5.90 -4.95
N THR A 45 -17.81 -5.28 -4.13
CA THR A 45 -17.96 -3.87 -3.72
C THR A 45 -16.60 -3.25 -3.43
N SER A 46 -16.57 -1.92 -3.41
CA SER A 46 -15.36 -1.13 -3.25
C SER A 46 -15.49 -0.20 -2.05
N PHE A 47 -14.40 -0.06 -1.29
CA PHE A 47 -14.24 0.99 -0.31
C PHE A 47 -13.38 2.09 -0.92
N GLU A 48 -13.82 3.33 -0.80
CA GLU A 48 -13.06 4.51 -1.21
C GLU A 48 -12.93 5.46 -0.03
N LYS A 49 -11.69 5.82 0.32
CA LYS A 49 -11.40 6.93 1.23
C LYS A 49 -10.82 8.08 0.42
N ARG A 50 -11.20 9.30 0.80
CA ARG A 50 -10.81 10.55 0.11
C ARG A 50 -9.95 11.43 1.01
N TRP A 51 -9.13 12.27 0.38
CA TRP A 51 -8.48 13.39 1.03
C TRP A 51 -9.50 14.42 1.47
N GLN A 52 -9.45 14.87 2.72
CA GLN A 52 -10.41 15.88 3.21
C GLN A 52 -10.23 17.23 2.51
N THR A 53 -9.01 17.57 2.15
CA THR A 53 -8.64 18.86 1.55
C THR A 53 -8.93 18.96 0.06
N THR A 54 -8.65 17.90 -0.70
CA THR A 54 -8.82 17.89 -2.16
C THR A 54 -10.08 17.15 -2.61
N ASN A 55 -10.71 16.39 -1.72
CA ASN A 55 -11.82 15.46 -2.01
C ASN A 55 -11.51 14.43 -3.11
N LYS A 56 -10.24 14.28 -3.50
CA LYS A 56 -9.78 13.24 -4.42
C LYS A 56 -9.63 11.92 -3.67
N ALA A 57 -9.71 10.80 -4.39
CA ALA A 57 -9.46 9.49 -3.80
C ALA A 57 -8.05 9.42 -3.20
N ALA A 58 -7.96 8.93 -1.98
CA ALA A 58 -6.70 8.61 -1.29
C ALA A 58 -6.40 7.12 -1.39
N ILE A 59 -7.44 6.28 -1.29
CA ILE A 59 -7.35 4.84 -1.48
C ILE A 59 -8.65 4.29 -2.05
N VAL A 60 -8.52 3.29 -2.93
CA VAL A 60 -9.61 2.46 -3.42
C VAL A 60 -9.23 1.00 -3.17
N GLU A 61 -10.09 0.26 -2.49
CA GLU A 61 -9.93 -1.16 -2.17
C GLU A 61 -11.14 -1.94 -2.65
N ASN A 62 -10.91 -3.07 -3.32
CA ASN A 62 -11.98 -3.96 -3.78
C ASN A 62 -12.14 -5.18 -2.87
N PHE A 63 -13.39 -5.60 -2.71
CA PHE A 63 -13.79 -6.73 -1.87
C PHE A 63 -14.78 -7.63 -2.59
N LYS A 64 -14.66 -8.93 -2.32
CA LYS A 64 -15.56 -9.97 -2.78
C LYS A 64 -15.67 -11.03 -1.69
N ASN A 65 -16.88 -11.51 -1.42
CA ASN A 65 -17.16 -12.55 -0.43
C ASN A 65 -16.60 -12.26 0.98
N GLY A 66 -16.57 -10.99 1.39
CA GLY A 66 -16.08 -10.56 2.70
C GLY A 66 -14.57 -10.38 2.82
N VAL A 67 -13.80 -10.58 1.75
CA VAL A 67 -12.33 -10.46 1.74
C VAL A 67 -11.87 -9.52 0.63
N ARG A 68 -10.64 -8.98 0.74
CA ARG A 68 -10.06 -8.17 -0.33
C ARG A 68 -9.88 -9.03 -1.59
N ASP A 69 -10.32 -8.52 -2.72
CA ASP A 69 -10.27 -9.21 -4.00
C ASP A 69 -10.32 -8.18 -5.13
N GLY A 70 -9.40 -8.28 -6.08
CA GLY A 70 -9.19 -7.29 -7.14
C GLY A 70 -8.16 -6.23 -6.79
N GLU A 71 -8.20 -5.14 -7.54
CA GLU A 71 -7.18 -4.10 -7.50
C GLU A 71 -7.26 -3.24 -6.22
N LEU A 72 -6.11 -2.88 -5.67
CA LEU A 72 -5.96 -1.83 -4.66
C LEU A 72 -5.14 -0.69 -5.28
N ARG A 73 -5.63 0.54 -5.12
CA ARG A 73 -4.90 1.75 -5.52
C ARG A 73 -4.75 2.70 -4.35
N ARG A 74 -3.57 3.31 -4.23
CA ARG A 74 -3.31 4.43 -3.32
C ARG A 74 -2.82 5.62 -4.12
N TYR A 75 -3.17 6.82 -3.67
CA TYR A 75 -2.86 8.06 -4.38
C TYR A 75 -2.13 9.03 -3.47
N TYR A 76 -1.23 9.81 -4.05
CA TYR A 76 -0.67 11.01 -3.44
C TYR A 76 -1.76 12.09 -3.28
N LEU A 77 -1.49 13.10 -2.45
CA LEU A 77 -2.40 14.22 -2.22
C LEU A 77 -2.72 15.00 -3.51
N ASN A 78 -1.75 15.10 -4.42
CA ASN A 78 -1.95 15.72 -5.74
C ASN A 78 -2.92 14.94 -6.65
N GLY A 79 -3.24 13.69 -6.30
CA GLY A 79 -4.12 12.79 -7.03
C GLY A 79 -3.39 11.80 -7.94
N ASN A 80 -2.06 11.88 -8.05
CA ASN A 80 -1.28 10.90 -8.80
C ASN A 80 -1.25 9.55 -8.08
N LEU A 81 -1.17 8.47 -8.85
CA LEU A 81 -1.05 7.13 -8.30
C LEU A 81 0.26 7.01 -7.50
N LEU A 82 0.17 6.45 -6.31
CA LEU A 82 1.30 6.14 -5.44
C LEU A 82 1.68 4.67 -5.58
N MET A 83 0.66 3.82 -5.62
CA MET A 83 0.81 2.37 -5.72
C MET A 83 -0.45 1.75 -6.31
N LYS A 84 -0.24 0.68 -7.06
CA LYS A 84 -1.28 -0.23 -7.53
C LYS A 84 -0.81 -1.68 -7.36
N LEU A 85 -1.68 -2.53 -6.83
CA LEU A 85 -1.43 -3.96 -6.66
C LEU A 85 -2.74 -4.73 -6.73
N TYR A 86 -2.68 -6.05 -6.83
CA TYR A 86 -3.86 -6.91 -6.95
C TYR A 86 -3.95 -7.91 -5.79
N PHE A 87 -5.17 -8.13 -5.32
CA PHE A 87 -5.51 -9.19 -4.39
C PHE A 87 -6.32 -10.29 -5.10
N GLU A 88 -6.07 -11.53 -4.73
CA GLU A 88 -6.92 -12.67 -5.03
C GLU A 88 -7.21 -13.39 -3.70
N ALA A 89 -8.49 -13.49 -3.34
CA ALA A 89 -8.95 -14.14 -2.10
C ALA A 89 -8.15 -13.70 -0.84
N GLY A 90 -7.88 -12.41 -0.72
CA GLY A 90 -7.19 -11.80 0.42
C GLY A 90 -5.65 -11.87 0.39
N LYS A 91 -5.04 -12.46 -0.65
CA LYS A 91 -3.58 -12.48 -0.83
C LYS A 91 -3.18 -11.58 -1.99
N VAL A 92 -2.04 -10.89 -1.86
CA VAL A 92 -1.46 -10.15 -2.98
C VAL A 92 -0.99 -11.15 -4.03
N GLU A 93 -1.52 -11.01 -5.24
CA GLU A 93 -1.33 -11.92 -6.37
C GLU A 93 -1.39 -11.10 -7.67
N GLY A 94 -0.46 -11.34 -8.59
CA GLY A 94 -0.39 -10.64 -9.87
C GLY A 94 0.46 -9.36 -9.83
N PRO A 95 0.17 -8.36 -10.67
CA PRO A 95 1.07 -7.24 -10.88
C PRO A 95 1.11 -6.29 -9.69
N TRP A 96 2.30 -5.72 -9.46
CA TRP A 96 2.55 -4.66 -8.49
C TRP A 96 3.28 -3.51 -9.19
N GLU A 97 2.84 -2.29 -8.92
CA GLU A 97 3.38 -1.06 -9.47
C GLU A 97 3.48 0.01 -8.37
N ASP A 98 4.66 0.61 -8.24
CA ASP A 98 4.90 1.78 -7.40
C ASP A 98 5.29 2.96 -8.29
N TYR A 99 4.94 4.17 -7.86
CA TYR A 99 5.09 5.38 -8.66
C TYR A 99 5.78 6.49 -7.87
N TYR A 100 6.40 7.41 -8.60
CA TYR A 100 6.89 8.68 -8.06
C TYR A 100 5.73 9.69 -7.93
N PRO A 101 5.87 10.74 -7.10
CA PRO A 101 4.86 11.80 -6.96
C PRO A 101 4.52 12.53 -8.27
N ASN A 102 5.44 12.52 -9.24
CA ASN A 102 5.24 13.07 -10.58
C ASN A 102 4.40 12.16 -11.51
N GLY A 103 3.98 10.98 -11.02
CA GLY A 103 3.16 10.00 -11.75
C GLY A 103 3.94 9.01 -12.60
N LYS A 104 5.27 9.10 -12.66
CA LYS A 104 6.11 8.14 -13.40
C LYS A 104 6.31 6.86 -12.60
N LEU A 105 6.48 5.75 -13.31
CA LEU A 105 6.69 4.44 -12.71
C LEU A 105 8.03 4.42 -11.97
N LEU A 106 8.01 3.97 -10.72
CA LEU A 106 9.19 3.80 -9.87
C LEU A 106 9.71 2.38 -9.97
N MET A 107 8.81 1.40 -9.81
CA MET A 107 9.11 -0.01 -10.06
C MET A 107 7.85 -0.80 -10.38
N SER A 108 8.03 -1.92 -11.07
CA SER A 108 6.96 -2.87 -11.36
C SER A 108 7.46 -4.31 -11.32
N GLY A 109 6.62 -5.21 -10.84
CA GLY A 109 6.92 -6.64 -10.81
C GLY A 109 5.68 -7.50 -10.62
N GLN A 110 5.91 -8.74 -10.22
CA GLN A 110 4.84 -9.72 -9.96
C GLN A 110 4.91 -10.19 -8.52
N MET A 111 3.74 -10.44 -7.95
CA MET A 111 3.54 -11.00 -6.63
C MET A 111 2.81 -12.34 -6.76
N LYS A 112 3.20 -13.31 -5.93
CA LYS A 112 2.51 -14.58 -5.79
C LYS A 112 2.41 -14.95 -4.32
N ALA A 113 1.19 -15.18 -3.83
CA ALA A 113 0.91 -15.49 -2.43
C ALA A 113 1.63 -14.57 -1.43
N ASN A 114 1.53 -13.24 -1.65
CA ASN A 114 2.19 -12.19 -0.87
C ASN A 114 3.72 -12.13 -0.94
N LYS A 115 4.35 -12.77 -1.93
CA LYS A 115 5.81 -12.71 -2.13
C LYS A 115 6.14 -12.19 -3.51
N GLU A 116 7.21 -11.41 -3.60
CA GLU A 116 7.79 -10.95 -4.85
C GLU A 116 8.29 -12.16 -5.65
N VAL A 117 7.99 -12.19 -6.95
CA VAL A 117 8.46 -13.26 -7.85
C VAL A 117 9.02 -12.68 -9.14
N GLY A 118 10.02 -13.38 -9.69
CA GLY A 118 10.71 -12.96 -10.90
C GLY A 118 11.54 -11.70 -10.71
N ASN A 119 11.92 -11.11 -11.84
CA ASN A 119 12.62 -9.84 -11.82
C ASN A 119 11.64 -8.67 -11.83
N TRP A 120 12.07 -7.61 -11.17
CA TRP A 120 11.38 -6.34 -11.05
C TRP A 120 12.12 -5.30 -11.86
N LYS A 121 11.36 -4.54 -12.66
CA LYS A 121 11.88 -3.40 -13.40
C LYS A 121 11.83 -2.18 -12.50
N TYR A 122 12.87 -1.38 -12.52
CA TYR A 122 12.94 -0.14 -11.75
C TYR A 122 13.54 1.00 -12.57
N TYR A 123 13.08 2.20 -12.28
CA TYR A 123 13.26 3.38 -13.11
C TYR A 123 13.77 4.56 -12.28
N ASP A 124 14.30 5.58 -12.94
CA ASP A 124 14.58 6.87 -12.32
C ASP A 124 13.32 7.77 -12.31
N GLU A 125 13.41 8.93 -11.65
CA GLU A 125 12.32 9.92 -11.62
C GLU A 125 11.97 10.50 -13.00
N ASN A 126 12.83 10.32 -14.00
CA ASN A 126 12.57 10.73 -15.37
C ASN A 126 11.82 9.65 -16.17
N GLY A 127 11.70 8.43 -15.63
CA GLY A 127 11.05 7.28 -16.27
C GLY A 127 12.03 6.43 -17.09
N ASN A 128 13.34 6.66 -16.98
CA ASN A 128 14.33 5.83 -17.66
C ASN A 128 14.51 4.52 -16.89
N LEU A 129 14.53 3.40 -17.61
CA LEU A 129 14.80 2.09 -17.03
C LEU A 129 16.25 2.05 -16.52
N LEU A 130 16.41 1.84 -15.21
CA LEU A 130 17.72 1.69 -14.58
C LEU A 130 18.19 0.23 -14.57
N GLY A 131 17.24 -0.70 -14.48
CA GLY A 131 17.56 -2.12 -14.54
C GLY A 131 16.38 -3.03 -14.24
N GLU A 132 16.69 -4.33 -14.23
CA GLU A 132 15.77 -5.41 -13.93
C GLU A 132 16.51 -6.45 -13.06
N ALA A 133 15.98 -6.74 -11.88
CA ALA A 133 16.62 -7.63 -10.90
C ALA A 133 15.60 -8.27 -9.95
N PRO A 134 15.94 -9.37 -9.25
CA PRO A 134 15.18 -9.80 -8.08
C PRO A 134 14.99 -8.65 -7.08
N TYR A 135 13.83 -8.60 -6.42
CA TYR A 135 13.44 -7.44 -5.60
C TYR A 135 14.47 -7.07 -4.53
N ASP A 136 15.05 -8.07 -3.86
CA ASP A 136 16.06 -7.90 -2.82
C ASP A 136 17.39 -7.34 -3.34
N GLN A 137 17.66 -7.49 -4.63
CA GLN A 137 18.85 -7.00 -5.33
C GLN A 137 18.64 -5.60 -5.94
N ILE A 138 17.42 -5.06 -5.94
CA ILE A 138 17.19 -3.67 -6.37
C ILE A 138 17.97 -2.72 -5.44
N PRO A 139 18.68 -1.71 -6.01
CA PRO A 139 19.41 -0.72 -5.22
C PRO A 139 18.56 -0.17 -4.08
N LYS A 140 19.11 -0.18 -2.86
CA LYS A 140 18.40 0.28 -1.65
C LYS A 140 17.80 1.68 -1.83
N ALA A 141 18.51 2.58 -2.51
CA ALA A 141 18.03 3.92 -2.80
C ALA A 141 16.69 3.96 -3.56
N ILE A 142 16.46 3.00 -4.47
CA ILE A 142 15.21 2.88 -5.24
C ILE A 142 14.11 2.29 -4.37
N ARG A 143 14.40 1.23 -3.59
CA ARG A 143 13.43 0.64 -2.65
C ARG A 143 12.97 1.64 -1.60
N ASP A 144 13.90 2.42 -1.06
CA ASP A 144 13.65 3.46 -0.07
C ASP A 144 13.03 4.75 -0.68
N ALA A 145 13.15 4.98 -1.99
CA ALA A 145 12.63 6.20 -2.63
C ALA A 145 11.12 6.36 -2.36
N LYS A 146 10.40 5.23 -2.35
CA LYS A 146 8.99 5.19 -1.98
C LYS A 146 8.75 5.61 -0.53
N GLU A 147 9.56 5.15 0.42
CA GLU A 147 9.41 5.52 1.84
C GLU A 147 9.68 7.01 2.06
N LYS A 148 10.67 7.59 1.39
CA LYS A 148 10.93 9.04 1.41
C LYS A 148 9.75 9.83 0.83
N ASN A 149 9.17 9.36 -0.27
CA ASN A 149 7.97 9.95 -0.87
C ASN A 149 6.73 9.81 0.05
N ILE A 150 6.68 8.72 0.82
CA ILE A 150 5.65 8.44 1.82
C ILE A 150 5.83 9.29 3.10
N GLU A 151 7.05 9.68 3.48
CA GLU A 151 7.24 10.60 4.61
C GLU A 151 6.66 11.98 4.31
N GLN A 152 6.86 12.50 3.11
CA GLN A 152 6.20 13.74 2.68
C GLN A 152 4.68 13.59 2.68
N PHE A 153 4.19 12.45 2.19
CA PHE A 153 2.77 12.09 2.25
C PHE A 153 2.22 12.09 3.68
N TRP A 154 2.90 11.44 4.65
CA TRP A 154 2.45 11.43 6.05
C TRP A 154 2.51 12.80 6.70
N LYS A 155 3.47 13.65 6.32
CA LYS A 155 3.50 15.05 6.75
C LYS A 155 2.28 15.80 6.23
N ASP A 156 1.91 15.59 4.97
CA ASP A 156 0.73 16.21 4.37
C ASP A 156 -0.55 15.79 5.11
N ILE A 157 -0.72 14.48 5.39
CA ILE A 157 -1.84 13.96 6.21
C ILE A 157 -1.90 14.66 7.57
N LYS A 158 -0.77 14.71 8.30
CA LYS A 158 -0.72 15.28 9.65
C LYS A 158 -0.93 16.79 9.68
N SER A 159 -0.61 17.47 8.58
CA SER A 159 -0.79 18.92 8.45
C SER A 159 -2.20 19.34 8.03
N GLY A 160 -3.11 18.38 7.81
CA GLY A 160 -4.46 18.67 7.32
C GLY A 160 -4.43 19.32 5.94
N LYS A 161 -3.42 18.97 5.13
CA LYS A 161 -3.28 19.39 3.73
C LYS A 161 -3.86 18.37 2.78
#